data_AF-A0A0F8XIX8-F1
#
_entry.id   AF-A0A0F8XIX8-F1
#
_cell.length_a   1.000
_cell.length_b   1.000
_cell.length_c   1.000
_cell.angle_alpha   90.00
_cell.angle_beta   90.00
_cell.angle_gamma   90.00
#
_symmetry.space_group_name_H-M   'P 1'
#
loop_
_entity.id
_entity.type
_entity.pdbx_description
1 polymer ?
#
loop_
_entity_poly.entity_id
_entity_poly.type
_entity_poly.pdbx_seq_one_letter_code
_entity_poly.pdbx_strand_id
1 'polypeptide(L)' 'MVKKKRKHERRFRIGSWRMLSTIAGRHIAGESIKELMEDYYLSRSEILGAIAWHKRRSKA' A
#
# COMPACT_ATOMS: atom_id res chain seq x y z
N MET A 1 -1.06 -24.22 -2.86
CA MET A 1 -1.40 -22.79 -2.68
C MET A 1 -1.28 -22.06 -4.01
N VAL A 2 -2.41 -21.80 -4.68
CA VAL A 2 -2.43 -21.13 -5.98
C VAL A 2 -2.26 -19.62 -5.76
N LYS A 3 -1.06 -19.08 -6.05
CA LYS A 3 -0.84 -17.62 -6.10
C LYS A 3 -1.62 -17.07 -7.30
N LYS A 4 -2.79 -16.50 -7.00
CA LYS A 4 -3.75 -15.94 -7.95
C LYS A 4 -3.10 -14.76 -8.68
N LYS A 5 -2.82 -14.92 -9.98
CA LYS A 5 -2.37 -13.85 -10.90
C LYS A 5 -3.32 -12.65 -10.78
N ARG A 6 -2.84 -11.47 -10.40
CA ARG A 6 -3.61 -10.22 -10.53
C ARG A 6 -2.92 -9.30 -11.53
N LYS A 7 -3.51 -9.20 -12.72
CA LYS A 7 -3.33 -8.06 -13.63
C LYS A 7 -3.74 -6.81 -12.84
N HIS A 8 -2.82 -5.89 -12.55
CA HIS A 8 -3.12 -4.64 -11.86
C HIS A 8 -2.92 -3.45 -12.80
N GLU A 9 -3.86 -3.33 -13.72
CA GLU A 9 -4.16 -2.10 -14.43
C GLU A 9 -5.01 -1.23 -13.49
N ARG A 10 -4.39 -0.48 -12.57
CA ARG A 10 -5.11 0.47 -11.70
C ARG A 10 -4.33 1.77 -11.56
N ARG A 11 -4.49 2.63 -12.57
CA ARG A 11 -4.14 4.06 -12.51
C ARG A 11 -5.03 4.74 -11.47
N PHE A 12 -4.63 4.73 -10.21
CA PHE A 12 -5.39 5.38 -9.14
C PHE A 12 -5.03 6.87 -9.04
N ARG A 13 -5.91 7.74 -9.56
CA ARG A 13 -6.00 9.15 -9.13
C ARG A 13 -6.70 9.21 -7.77
N ILE A 14 -6.06 8.69 -6.74
CA ILE A 14 -6.58 8.73 -5.37
C ILE A 14 -5.83 9.85 -4.64
N GLY A 15 -6.56 10.78 -4.00
CA GLY A 15 -5.94 11.85 -3.19
C GLY A 15 -5.02 11.28 -2.09
N SER A 16 -4.00 12.04 -1.71
CA SER A 16 -2.83 11.56 -0.95
C SER A 16 -3.21 10.71 0.28
N TRP A 17 -4.23 11.10 1.05
CA TRP A 17 -4.66 10.36 2.26
C TRP A 17 -5.28 8.99 1.99
N ARG A 18 -6.14 8.86 0.96
CA ARG A 18 -6.73 7.56 0.60
C ARG A 18 -5.68 6.62 0.01
N MET A 19 -4.67 7.16 -0.67
CA MET A 19 -3.56 6.38 -1.22
C MET A 19 -2.75 5.74 -0.08
N LEU A 20 -2.44 6.51 0.98
CA LEU A 20 -1.76 5.99 2.17
C LEU A 20 -2.56 4.86 2.86
N SER A 21 -3.87 5.03 3.03
CA SER A 21 -4.74 3.96 3.57
C SER A 21 -4.73 2.70 2.70
N THR A 22 -4.69 2.87 1.37
CA THR A 22 -4.69 1.75 0.42
C THR A 22 -3.36 0.98 0.49
N ILE A 23 -2.23 1.69 0.52
CA ILE A 23 -0.89 1.09 0.69
C ILE A 23 -0.85 0.26 1.99
N ALA A 24 -1.29 0.85 3.10
CA ALA A 24 -1.31 0.16 4.39
C ALA A 24 -2.27 -1.05 4.39
N GLY A 25 -3.45 -0.93 3.79
CA GLY A 25 -4.40 -2.03 3.66
C GLY A 25 -3.87 -3.18 2.81
N ARG A 26 -3.18 -2.90 1.72
CA ARG A 26 -2.52 -3.91 0.88
C ARG A 26 -1.36 -4.60 1.61
N HIS A 27 -0.60 -3.85 2.41
CA HIS A 27 0.42 -4.44 3.27
C HIS A 27 -0.17 -5.40 4.31
N ILE A 28 -1.28 -5.02 4.97
CA ILE A 28 -2.02 -5.88 5.92
C ILE A 28 -2.57 -7.13 5.21
N ALA A 29 -2.97 -7.01 3.94
CA ALA A 29 -3.42 -8.13 3.12
C ALA A 29 -2.30 -9.09 2.68
N GLY A 30 -1.05 -8.82 3.07
CA GLY A 30 0.10 -9.71 2.85
C GLY A 30 1.00 -9.32 1.68
N GLU A 31 0.80 -8.15 1.06
CA GLU A 31 1.73 -7.66 0.04
C GLU A 31 3.03 -7.16 0.66
N SER A 32 4.14 -7.50 0.01
CA SER A 32 5.46 -7.10 0.44
C SER A 32 5.70 -5.60 0.20
N ILE A 33 6.59 -5.01 1.00
CA ILE A 33 7.01 -3.61 0.80
C ILE A 33 7.59 -3.42 -0.61
N LYS A 34 8.27 -4.43 -1.15
CA LYS A 34 8.83 -4.39 -2.50
C LYS A 34 7.74 -4.27 -3.58
N GLU A 35 6.71 -5.11 -3.51
CA GLU A 35 5.57 -5.05 -4.44
C GLU A 35 4.85 -3.69 -4.35
N LEU A 36 4.73 -3.12 -3.14
CA LEU A 36 4.13 -1.80 -2.95
C LEU A 36 5.00 -0.67 -3.52
N MET A 37 6.33 -0.75 -3.39
CA MET A 37 7.24 0.22 -4.01
C MET A 37 7.14 0.18 -5.54
N GLU A 38 7.07 -1.01 -6.13
CA GLU A 38 6.93 -1.20 -7.58
C GLU A 38 5.57 -0.71 -8.09
N ASP A 39 4.48 -1.03 -7.38
CA ASP A 39 3.12 -0.67 -7.79
C ASP A 39 2.81 0.83 -7.70
N TYR A 40 3.39 1.52 -6.71
CA TYR A 40 3.12 2.92 -6.44
C TYR A 40 4.25 3.87 -6.88
N TYR A 41 5.38 3.34 -7.35
CA TYR A 41 6.59 4.11 -7.67
C TYR A 41 7.06 5.00 -6.51
N LEU A 42 6.91 4.49 -5.28
CA LEU A 42 7.27 5.20 -4.05
C LEU A 42 8.53 4.61 -3.44
N SER A 43 9.24 5.45 -2.69
CA SER A 43 10.38 5.01 -1.89
C SER A 43 9.93 4.15 -0.71
N ARG A 44 10.86 3.35 -0.18
CA ARG A 44 10.63 2.54 1.03
C ARG A 44 10.14 3.39 2.20
N SER A 45 10.70 4.58 2.37
CA SER A 45 10.35 5.51 3.45
C SER A 45 8.91 6.01 3.35
N GLU A 46 8.42 6.26 2.14
CA GLU A 46 7.03 6.68 1.89
C GLU A 46 6.04 5.54 2.17
N ILE A 47 6.35 4.32 1.73
CA ILE A 47 5.54 3.14 2.04
C ILE A 47 5.49 2.88 3.55
N LEU A 48 6.64 2.95 4.23
CA LEU A 48 6.70 2.80 5.69
C LEU A 48 5.95 3.92 6.41
N GLY A 49 6.05 5.16 5.91
CA GLY A 49 5.29 6.30 6.42
C GLY A 49 3.78 6.08 6.30
N ALA A 50 3.31 5.55 5.17
CA ALA A 50 1.91 5.20 4.96
C ALA A 50 1.41 4.14 5.96
N ILE A 51 2.19 3.08 6.16
CA ILE A 51 1.88 2.00 7.11
C ILE A 51 1.87 2.52 8.55
N ALA A 52 2.88 3.31 8.94
CA ALA A 52 3.00 3.88 10.27
C ALA A 52 1.87 4.87 10.57
N TRP A 53 1.53 5.71 9.60
CA TRP A 53 0.40 6.63 9.70
C TRP A 53 -0.93 5.88 9.91
N HIS A 54 -1.18 4.84 9.11
CA HIS A 54 -2.39 4.03 9.24
C HIS A 54 -2.48 3.32 10.60
N LYS A 55 -1.36 2.79 11.12
CA LYS A 55 -1.28 2.21 12.47
C LYS A 55 -1.57 3.23 13.56
N ARG A 56 -1.08 4.48 13.43
CA ARG A 56 -1.37 5.55 14.40
C ARG A 56 -2.83 5.95 14.38
N ARG A 57 -3.45 6.03 13.20
CA ARG A 57 -4.87 6.38 13.03
C ARG A 57 -5.81 5.32 13.60
N SER A 58 -5.46 4.04 13.51
CA SER A 58 -6.29 2.93 14.04
C SER A 58 -6.25 2.81 15.56
N LYS A 59 -5.36 3.53 16.25
CA LYS A 59 -5.25 3.54 17.72
C LYS A 59 -6.03 4.69 18.39
N ALA A 60 -6.61 5.60 17.60
CA ALA A 60 -7.48 6.67 18.06
C ALA A 60 -8.94 6.24 17.90
#